data_AF-A0A060SLY7-F1
#
_entry.id   AF-A0A060SLY7-F1
#
_cell.length_a   1.000
_cell.length_b   1.000
_cell.length_c   1.000
_cell.angle_alpha   90.00
_cell.angle_beta   90.00
_cell.angle_gamma   90.00
#
_symmetry.space_group_name_H-M   'P 1'
#
loop_
_entity.id
_entity.type
_entity.pdbx_description
1 polymer ?
#
loop_
_entity_poly.entity_id
_entity_poly.type
_entity_poly.pdbx_seq_one_letter_code
_entity_poly.pdbx_strand_id
1 'polypeptide(L)'
;MEDSKNWDFPKAHTHMHAFDDIEAKGVSRNFNTKPNEKMHRPFKEAYRLRTNHRNVASQLLDIDHYCYAMGHMRAEIDLLKLPKETPEGDGHSPPAERIGGGHFSLGAQKDPPQTIAQLVESYTDNPAFNGFGRRLGDFLTKSYTAHNLPLPGGTSITFPLNSKVR
;
A
#
# COMPACT_ATOMS: atom_id res chain seq x y z
N MET A 1 72.36 28.50 -3.15
CA MET A 1 71.33 27.61 -2.59
C MET A 1 70.01 28.25 -2.93
N GLU A 2 69.32 27.65 -3.89
CA GLU A 2 68.08 28.19 -4.44
C GLU A 2 66.97 27.82 -3.44
N ASP A 3 66.44 28.81 -2.73
CA ASP A 3 65.32 28.60 -1.81
C ASP A 3 64.12 28.12 -2.63
N SER A 4 63.86 26.82 -2.58
CA SER A 4 62.72 26.19 -3.24
C SER A 4 61.44 26.71 -2.59
N LYS A 5 60.92 27.80 -3.13
CA LYS A 5 59.73 28.49 -2.66
C LYS A 5 58.56 27.50 -2.65
N ASN A 6 58.14 27.10 -1.45
CA ASN A 6 57.03 26.18 -1.26
C ASN A 6 55.72 26.95 -1.43
N TRP A 7 54.97 26.65 -2.50
CA TRP A 7 53.67 27.24 -2.81
C TRP A 7 52.49 26.41 -2.28
N ASP A 8 52.74 25.55 -1.29
CA ASP A 8 51.73 24.76 -0.60
C ASP A 8 50.99 25.61 0.45
N PHE A 9 50.09 26.47 -0.02
CA PHE A 9 49.14 27.15 0.84
C PHE A 9 47.71 26.90 0.36
N PRO A 10 46.72 26.86 1.27
CA PRO A 10 45.35 26.46 0.95
C PRO A 10 44.72 27.24 -0.22
N LYS A 11 45.12 28.51 -0.39
CA LYS A 11 44.63 29.37 -1.48
C LYS A 11 45.20 29.00 -2.86
N ALA A 12 46.41 28.45 -2.96
CA ALA A 12 46.95 27.96 -4.23
C ALA A 12 46.22 26.68 -4.68
N HIS A 13 45.88 25.80 -3.73
CA HIS A 13 45.14 24.57 -4.00
C HIS A 13 43.74 24.81 -4.59
N THR A 14 43.06 25.90 -4.20
CA THR A 14 41.75 26.25 -4.78
C THR A 14 41.82 26.44 -6.29
N HIS A 15 42.89 27.04 -6.80
CA HIS A 15 43.06 27.27 -8.24
C HIS A 15 43.52 26.02 -8.99
N MET A 16 44.33 25.16 -8.36
CA MET A 16 44.79 23.90 -8.96
C MET A 16 43.64 22.93 -9.22
N HIS A 17 42.69 22.83 -8.28
CA HIS A 17 41.56 21.92 -8.40
C HIS A 17 40.29 22.58 -8.95
N ALA A 18 40.33 23.86 -9.33
CA ALA A 18 39.14 24.59 -9.75
C ALA A 18 38.45 23.93 -10.96
N PHE A 19 39.21 23.48 -11.94
CA PHE A 19 38.66 22.83 -13.14
C PHE A 19 38.14 21.43 -12.83
N ASP A 20 38.90 20.61 -12.10
CA ASP A 20 38.47 19.28 -11.65
C ASP A 20 37.18 19.38 -10.80
N ASP A 21 37.09 20.38 -9.93
CA ASP A 21 35.91 20.65 -9.11
C ASP A 21 34.71 21.07 -9.97
N ILE A 22 34.92 21.88 -11.02
CA ILE A 22 33.85 22.27 -11.97
C ILE A 22 33.36 21.06 -12.76
N GLU A 23 34.25 20.16 -13.18
CA GLU A 23 33.87 18.94 -13.90
C GLU A 23 33.16 17.93 -13.00
N ALA A 24 33.67 17.71 -11.77
CA ALA A 24 33.09 16.77 -10.83
C ALA A 24 31.76 17.25 -10.23
N LYS A 25 31.63 18.55 -9.95
CA LYS A 25 30.43 19.14 -9.31
C LYS A 25 29.44 19.71 -10.33
N GLY A 26 29.89 19.97 -11.56
CA GLY A 26 29.12 20.63 -12.60
C GLY A 26 28.88 22.12 -12.34
N VAL A 27 28.41 22.84 -13.35
CA VAL A 27 27.90 24.21 -13.17
C VAL A 27 26.48 24.12 -12.61
N SER A 28 26.30 24.46 -11.32
CA SER A 28 24.96 24.67 -10.80
C SER A 28 24.30 25.82 -11.59
N ARG A 29 23.15 25.55 -12.22
CA ARG A 29 22.42 26.51 -13.08
C ARG A 29 22.06 27.84 -12.39
N ASN A 30 22.26 27.93 -11.08
CA ASN A 30 21.78 29.00 -10.23
C ASN A 30 22.89 29.78 -9.49
N PHE A 31 24.18 29.56 -9.81
CA PHE A 31 25.35 30.26 -9.21
C PHE A 31 25.28 30.43 -7.69
N ASN A 32 24.65 29.47 -7.00
CA ASN A 32 24.35 29.52 -5.58
C ASN A 32 24.97 28.30 -4.93
N THR A 33 25.87 28.51 -3.97
CA THR A 33 26.53 27.46 -3.18
C THR A 33 25.70 26.96 -2.00
N LYS A 34 24.40 27.28 -1.95
CA LYS A 34 23.46 26.87 -0.90
C LYS A 34 22.50 25.78 -1.42
N PRO A 35 22.98 24.54 -1.65
CA PRO A 35 22.15 23.44 -2.14
C PRO A 35 20.92 23.17 -1.24
N ASN A 36 21.01 23.51 0.05
CA ASN A 36 19.98 23.23 1.05
C ASN A 36 19.09 24.45 1.42
N GLU A 37 19.20 25.58 0.72
CA GLU A 37 18.37 26.78 1.04
C GLU A 37 16.86 26.48 0.94
N LYS A 38 16.48 25.55 0.05
CA LYS A 38 15.10 25.07 -0.10
C LYS A 38 14.67 24.13 1.05
N MET A 39 15.58 23.34 1.62
CA MET A 39 15.29 22.41 2.73
C MET A 39 14.96 23.13 4.04
N HIS A 40 15.42 24.37 4.22
CA HIS A 40 15.03 25.16 5.37
C HIS A 40 13.55 25.58 5.36
N ARG A 41 12.87 25.56 4.19
CA ARG A 41 11.46 25.97 4.12
C ARG A 41 10.53 24.99 4.85
N PRO A 42 10.59 23.66 4.61
CA PRO A 42 9.85 22.68 5.41
C PRO A 42 10.11 22.80 6.91
N PHE A 43 11.37 22.91 7.33
CA PHE A 43 11.70 23.04 8.75
C PHE A 43 11.20 24.36 9.36
N LYS A 44 11.26 25.47 8.60
CA LYS A 44 10.72 26.75 9.05
C LYS A 44 9.20 26.71 9.21
N GLU A 45 8.48 26.09 8.29
CA GLU A 45 7.03 25.91 8.40
C GLU A 45 6.66 24.92 9.51
N ALA A 46 7.40 23.82 9.66
CA ALA A 46 7.21 22.88 10.77
C ALA A 46 7.42 23.57 12.13
N TYR A 47 8.51 24.34 12.26
CA TYR A 47 8.77 25.17 13.45
C TYR A 47 7.61 26.13 13.74
N ARG A 48 7.13 26.88 12.72
CA ARG A 48 6.09 27.90 12.90
C ARG A 48 4.71 27.33 13.20
N LEU A 49 4.34 26.21 12.56
CA LEU A 49 2.96 25.72 12.54
C LEU A 49 2.73 24.48 13.40
N ARG A 50 3.80 23.73 13.75
CA ARG A 50 3.67 22.38 14.30
C ARG A 50 4.47 22.14 15.58
N THR A 51 5.17 23.17 16.09
CA THR A 51 5.91 23.06 17.36
C THR A 51 5.38 24.04 18.39
N ASN A 52 5.62 23.76 19.67
CA ASN A 52 5.28 24.67 20.79
C ASN A 52 6.40 25.68 21.13
N HIS A 53 7.40 25.83 20.24
CA HIS A 53 8.58 26.69 20.39
C HIS A 53 9.47 26.40 21.62
N ARG A 54 9.33 25.23 22.26
CA ARG A 54 10.20 24.75 23.35
C ARG A 54 10.74 23.38 22.98
N ASN A 55 11.99 23.05 23.29
CA ASN A 55 12.60 21.74 22.94
C ASN A 55 12.32 21.33 21.48
N VAL A 56 12.64 22.25 20.57
CA VAL A 56 12.15 22.24 19.20
C VAL A 56 12.82 21.18 18.33
N ALA A 57 14.06 20.82 18.64
CA ALA A 57 14.84 19.86 17.86
C ALA A 57 14.18 18.48 17.81
N SER A 58 13.73 17.94 18.95
CA SER A 58 13.06 16.64 18.99
C SER A 58 11.72 16.66 18.24
N GLN A 59 10.92 17.72 18.43
CA GLN A 59 9.66 17.88 17.70
C GLN A 59 9.85 17.98 16.20
N LEU A 60 10.86 18.74 15.75
CA LEU A 60 11.21 18.85 14.33
C LEU A 60 11.62 17.50 13.74
N LEU A 61 12.39 16.71 14.48
CA LEU A 61 12.81 15.37 14.07
C LEU A 61 11.59 14.43 13.95
N ASP A 62 10.69 14.45 14.94
CA ASP A 62 9.46 13.64 14.89
C ASP A 62 8.59 14.03 13.70
N ILE A 63 8.42 15.35 13.46
CA ILE A 63 7.66 15.87 12.32
C ILE A 63 8.26 15.43 10.99
N ASP A 64 9.58 15.49 10.84
CA ASP A 64 10.28 15.05 9.64
C ASP A 64 10.08 13.55 9.40
N HIS A 65 10.22 12.75 10.45
CA HIS A 65 10.01 11.30 10.39
C HIS A 65 8.58 10.95 9.95
N TYR A 66 7.57 11.62 10.51
CA TYR A 66 6.18 11.40 10.09
C TYR A 66 5.95 11.79 8.63
N CYS A 67 6.50 12.93 8.19
CA CYS A 67 6.41 13.37 6.80
C CYS A 67 7.04 12.35 5.84
N TYR A 68 8.21 11.81 6.21
CA TYR A 68 8.87 10.75 5.46
C TYR A 68 8.02 9.47 5.39
N ALA A 69 7.53 8.98 6.53
CA ALA A 69 6.70 7.77 6.59
C ALA A 69 5.42 7.91 5.74
N MET A 70 4.75 9.07 5.81
CA MET A 70 3.58 9.37 4.98
C MET A 70 3.92 9.40 3.49
N GLY A 71 5.02 10.04 3.12
CA GLY A 71 5.50 10.08 1.73
C GLY A 71 5.81 8.69 1.19
N HIS A 72 6.48 7.87 2.00
CA HIS A 72 6.80 6.47 1.67
C HIS A 72 5.52 5.64 1.47
N MET A 73 4.61 5.65 2.44
CA MET A 73 3.33 4.93 2.31
C MET A 73 2.55 5.36 1.07
N ARG A 74 2.57 6.66 0.74
CA ARG A 74 1.90 7.16 -0.45
C ARG A 74 2.55 6.67 -1.74
N ALA A 75 3.88 6.64 -1.79
CA ALA A 75 4.62 6.11 -2.93
C ALA A 75 4.27 4.63 -3.17
N GLU A 76 4.22 3.81 -2.11
CA GLU A 76 3.80 2.41 -2.20
C GLU A 76 2.38 2.25 -2.76
N ILE A 77 1.43 3.05 -2.27
CA ILE A 77 0.05 3.04 -2.77
C ILE A 77 0.02 3.42 -4.27
N ASP A 78 0.79 4.43 -4.66
CA ASP A 78 0.78 4.90 -6.05
C ASP A 78 1.49 3.90 -6.99
N LEU A 79 2.49 3.15 -6.51
CA LEU A 79 3.06 1.99 -7.23
C LEU A 79 2.03 0.88 -7.44
N LEU A 80 1.21 0.60 -6.43
CA LEU A 80 0.14 -0.41 -6.53
C LEU A 80 -0.99 -0.01 -7.49
N LYS A 81 -1.20 1.29 -7.70
CA LYS A 81 -2.18 1.81 -8.66
C LYS A 81 -1.69 1.80 -10.10
N LEU A 82 -0.39 1.66 -10.32
CA LEU A 82 0.14 1.54 -11.67
C LEU A 82 -0.46 0.29 -12.33
N PRO A 83 -0.92 0.37 -13.59
CA PRO A 83 -1.40 -0.80 -14.30
C PRO A 83 -0.32 -1.87 -14.28
N LYS A 84 -0.59 -3.02 -13.66
CA LYS A 84 0.25 -4.20 -13.84
C LYS A 84 0.01 -4.63 -15.28
N GLU A 85 1.06 -4.63 -16.10
CA GLU A 85 1.00 -5.33 -17.38
C GLU A 85 0.61 -6.78 -17.08
N THR A 86 -0.63 -7.14 -17.39
CA THR A 86 -1.06 -8.52 -17.38
C THR A 86 -0.30 -9.22 -18.49
N PRO A 87 0.44 -10.31 -18.23
CA PRO A 87 0.89 -11.14 -19.33
C PRO A 87 -0.36 -11.57 -20.11
N GLU A 88 -0.36 -11.29 -21.41
CA GLU A 88 -1.36 -11.76 -22.38
C GLU A 88 -1.56 -13.27 -22.16
N GLY A 89 -2.63 -13.61 -21.44
CA GLY A 89 -2.98 -14.97 -21.05
C GLY A 89 -4.09 -15.47 -21.96
N ASP A 90 -3.75 -16.49 -22.74
CA ASP A 90 -4.53 -17.17 -23.77
C ASP A 90 -6.07 -17.08 -23.66
N GLY A 91 -6.67 -16.73 -24.80
CA GLY A 91 -8.10 -16.68 -24.98
C GLY A 91 -8.77 -18.04 -24.92
N HIS A 92 -9.34 -18.40 -23.77
CA HIS A 92 -10.57 -19.20 -23.73
C HIS A 92 -11.28 -19.11 -22.38
N SER A 93 -12.18 -18.15 -22.22
CA SER A 93 -13.32 -18.29 -21.31
C SER A 93 -14.44 -17.34 -21.74
N PRO A 94 -15.69 -17.82 -21.86
CA PRO A 94 -16.82 -16.96 -22.18
C PRO A 94 -16.98 -15.90 -21.08
N PRO A 95 -17.47 -14.70 -21.42
CA PRO A 95 -17.48 -13.58 -20.49
C PRO A 95 -18.44 -13.89 -19.35
N ALA A 96 -17.90 -14.18 -18.18
CA ALA A 96 -18.67 -14.11 -16.95
C ALA A 96 -19.22 -12.69 -16.85
N GLU A 97 -20.53 -12.54 -16.62
CA GLU A 97 -21.14 -11.30 -16.15
C GLU A 97 -20.40 -10.88 -14.87
N ARG A 98 -19.36 -10.06 -15.05
CA ARG A 98 -18.55 -9.46 -14.01
C ARG A 98 -19.22 -8.14 -13.67
N ILE A 99 -19.58 -7.97 -12.40
CA ILE A 99 -20.02 -6.69 -11.89
C ILE A 99 -18.75 -5.86 -11.71
N GLY A 100 -18.45 -4.96 -12.64
CA GLY A 100 -17.23 -4.15 -12.62
C GLY A 100 -16.66 -3.94 -14.01
N GLY A 101 -16.12 -2.75 -14.25
CA GLY A 101 -15.65 -2.33 -15.57
C GLY A 101 -14.13 -2.18 -15.62
N GLY A 102 -13.52 -2.72 -16.68
CA GLY A 102 -12.16 -2.45 -17.16
C GLY A 102 -11.01 -2.82 -16.20
N HIS A 103 -10.92 -2.14 -15.06
CA HIS A 103 -9.82 -2.20 -14.11
C HIS A 103 -10.16 -2.91 -12.79
N PHE A 104 -11.43 -3.23 -12.54
CA PHE A 104 -11.82 -4.03 -11.38
C PHE A 104 -13.01 -4.93 -11.72
N SER A 105 -13.04 -6.10 -11.11
CA SER A 105 -14.20 -6.97 -11.07
C SER A 105 -14.58 -7.20 -9.61
N LEU A 106 -15.83 -6.91 -9.27
CA LEU A 106 -16.42 -7.28 -7.98
C LEU A 106 -16.98 -8.70 -8.05
N GLY A 107 -16.75 -9.44 -6.98
CA GLY A 107 -17.16 -10.83 -6.81
C GLY A 107 -15.99 -11.81 -6.83
N ALA A 108 -16.14 -12.93 -6.13
CA ALA A 108 -15.25 -14.07 -6.26
C ALA A 108 -15.34 -14.64 -7.68
N GLN A 109 -14.31 -15.36 -8.14
CA GLN A 109 -14.44 -16.22 -9.31
C GLN A 109 -15.67 -17.12 -9.07
N LYS A 110 -16.61 -17.10 -10.03
CA LYS A 110 -17.80 -17.96 -9.98
C LYS A 110 -17.33 -19.39 -10.20
N ASP A 111 -16.86 -20.04 -9.13
CA ASP A 111 -16.65 -21.48 -9.14
C ASP A 111 -17.98 -22.17 -9.47
N PRO A 112 -17.95 -23.32 -10.15
CA PRO A 112 -19.17 -24.07 -10.44
C PRO A 112 -19.91 -24.36 -9.13
N PRO A 113 -21.26 -24.29 -9.10
CA PRO A 113 -22.02 -24.50 -7.88
C PRO A 113 -21.69 -25.87 -7.27
N GLN A 114 -21.13 -25.88 -6.05
CA GLN A 114 -20.81 -27.09 -5.31
C GLN A 114 -21.95 -27.43 -4.36
N THR A 115 -22.18 -28.71 -4.09
CA THR A 115 -23.17 -29.11 -3.08
C THR A 115 -22.60 -29.00 -1.67
N ILE A 116 -23.47 -28.87 -0.66
CA ILE A 116 -23.03 -28.89 0.75
C ILE A 116 -22.25 -30.18 1.06
N ALA A 117 -22.64 -31.33 0.48
CA ALA A 117 -21.89 -32.57 0.61
C ALA A 117 -20.45 -32.45 0.07
N GLN A 118 -20.28 -31.95 -1.15
CA GLN A 118 -18.96 -31.73 -1.77
C GLN A 118 -18.11 -30.72 -0.99
N LEU A 119 -18.75 -29.70 -0.42
CA LEU A 119 -18.08 -28.71 0.42
C LEU A 119 -17.55 -29.33 1.72
N VAL A 120 -18.34 -30.20 2.37
CA VAL A 120 -17.89 -30.88 3.59
C VAL A 120 -16.79 -31.90 3.28
N GLU A 121 -16.87 -32.59 2.14
CA GLU A 121 -15.87 -33.55 1.69
C GLU A 121 -14.52 -32.90 1.37
N SER A 122 -14.54 -31.74 0.70
CA SER A 122 -13.32 -31.00 0.35
C SER A 122 -12.59 -30.38 1.55
N TYR A 123 -13.28 -30.20 2.68
CA TYR A 123 -12.72 -29.61 3.90
C TYR A 123 -12.88 -30.52 5.13
N THR A 124 -12.68 -31.82 4.95
CA THR A 124 -12.75 -32.83 6.02
C THR A 124 -11.75 -32.58 7.15
N ASP A 125 -10.57 -32.04 6.84
CA ASP A 125 -9.54 -31.71 7.83
C ASP A 125 -9.91 -30.52 8.72
N ASN A 126 -10.88 -29.70 8.31
CA ASN A 126 -11.24 -28.48 9.00
C ASN A 126 -12.52 -28.65 9.84
N PRO A 127 -12.45 -28.60 11.19
CA PRO A 127 -13.60 -28.80 12.06
C PRO A 127 -14.70 -27.74 11.87
N ALA A 128 -14.40 -26.61 11.24
CA ALA A 128 -15.38 -25.58 10.92
C ALA A 128 -16.48 -26.06 9.98
N PHE A 129 -16.19 -27.03 9.10
CA PHE A 129 -17.14 -27.55 8.11
C PHE A 129 -17.96 -28.74 8.63
N ASN A 130 -17.64 -29.26 9.82
CA ASN A 130 -18.44 -30.30 10.47
C ASN A 130 -19.86 -29.79 10.76
N GLY A 131 -20.85 -30.47 10.20
CA GLY A 131 -22.26 -30.10 10.34
C GLY A 131 -22.59 -28.72 9.74
N PHE A 132 -21.83 -28.26 8.74
CA PHE A 132 -21.96 -26.93 8.14
C PHE A 132 -23.41 -26.55 7.80
N GLY A 133 -24.14 -27.41 7.08
CA GLY A 133 -25.53 -27.14 6.68
C GLY A 133 -26.48 -26.94 7.86
N ARG A 134 -26.31 -27.70 8.96
CA ARG A 134 -27.11 -27.55 10.18
C ARG A 134 -26.81 -26.23 10.88
N ARG A 135 -25.52 -25.92 11.04
CA ARG A 135 -25.06 -24.67 11.69
C ARG A 135 -25.51 -23.44 10.92
N LEU A 136 -25.47 -23.49 9.59
CA LEU A 136 -25.97 -22.42 8.72
C LEU A 136 -27.49 -22.25 8.85
N GLY A 137 -28.24 -23.35 8.87
CA GLY A 137 -29.70 -23.34 9.09
C GLY A 137 -30.07 -22.73 10.45
N ASP A 138 -29.40 -23.14 11.52
CA ASP A 138 -29.60 -22.60 12.86
C ASP A 138 -29.25 -21.10 12.92
N PHE A 139 -28.16 -20.69 12.29
CA PHE A 139 -27.75 -19.29 12.22
C PHE A 139 -28.79 -18.42 11.51
N LEU A 140 -29.25 -18.86 10.32
CA LEU A 140 -30.25 -18.12 9.56
C LEU A 140 -31.60 -18.10 10.27
N THR A 141 -32.01 -19.19 10.91
CA THR A 141 -33.24 -19.21 11.69
C THR A 141 -33.17 -18.17 12.82
N LYS A 142 -32.06 -18.13 13.57
CA LYS A 142 -31.85 -17.15 14.64
C LYS A 142 -31.79 -15.71 14.11
N SER A 143 -31.14 -15.47 12.97
CA SER A 143 -31.03 -14.12 12.40
C SER A 143 -32.38 -13.60 11.90
N TYR A 144 -33.18 -14.44 11.25
CA TYR A 144 -34.53 -14.06 10.82
C TYR A 144 -35.42 -13.71 12.01
N THR A 145 -35.40 -14.52 13.08
CA THR A 145 -36.12 -14.20 14.31
C THR A 145 -35.63 -12.90 14.95
N ALA A 146 -34.31 -12.67 15.01
CA ALA A 146 -33.74 -11.46 15.58
C ALA A 146 -34.11 -10.18 14.80
N HIS A 147 -34.23 -10.27 13.48
CA HIS A 147 -34.62 -9.16 12.60
C HIS A 147 -36.14 -9.04 12.38
N ASN A 148 -36.97 -9.82 13.11
CA ASN A 148 -38.42 -9.87 12.94
C ASN A 148 -38.86 -10.18 11.49
N LEU A 149 -38.08 -10.99 10.78
CA LEU A 149 -38.39 -11.42 9.42
C LEU A 149 -39.19 -12.73 9.44
N PRO A 150 -40.18 -12.90 8.55
CA PRO A 150 -40.93 -14.15 8.46
C PRO A 150 -40.01 -15.28 7.99
N LEU A 151 -40.03 -16.40 8.72
CA LEU A 151 -39.31 -17.61 8.32
C LEU A 151 -39.93 -18.19 7.05
N PRO A 152 -39.13 -18.56 6.04
CA PRO A 152 -39.64 -19.21 4.84
C PRO A 152 -40.29 -20.54 5.22
N GLY A 153 -41.60 -20.69 4.95
CA GLY A 153 -42.38 -21.88 5.31
C GLY A 153 -42.74 -21.99 6.80
N GLY A 154 -42.54 -20.94 7.61
CA GLY A 154 -42.92 -20.90 9.02
C GLY A 154 -42.17 -21.86 9.94
N THR A 155 -41.12 -22.52 9.44
CA THR A 155 -40.33 -23.54 10.15
C THR A 155 -38.85 -23.18 10.13
N SER A 156 -38.04 -23.87 10.95
CA SER A 156 -36.59 -23.67 10.98
C SER A 156 -35.97 -23.97 9.61
N ILE A 157 -35.06 -23.10 9.17
CA ILE A 157 -34.38 -23.23 7.88
C ILE A 157 -33.44 -24.43 7.95
N THR A 158 -33.63 -25.39 7.05
CA THR A 158 -32.79 -26.58 6.94
C THR A 158 -32.27 -26.72 5.52
N PHE A 159 -31.02 -27.17 5.39
CA PHE A 159 -30.38 -27.39 4.10
C PHE A 159 -30.11 -28.87 3.88
N PRO A 160 -30.73 -29.52 2.89
CA PRO A 160 -30.34 -30.86 2.50
C PRO A 160 -28.90 -30.87 1.92
N LEU A 161 -28.23 -32.02 2.00
CA LEU A 161 -26.85 -32.20 1.51
C LEU A 161 -26.69 -31.90 -0.01
N ASN A 162 -27.78 -32.03 -0.77
CA ASN A 162 -27.83 -31.74 -2.21
C ASN A 162 -28.07 -30.25 -2.52
N SER A 163 -28.26 -29.40 -1.51
CA SER A 163 -28.36 -27.96 -1.71
C SER A 163 -27.07 -27.43 -2.32
N LYS A 164 -27.21 -26.63 -3.38
CA LYS A 164 -26.09 -25.98 -4.06
C LYS A 164 -25.72 -24.70 -3.34
N VAL A 165 -24.42 -24.49 -3.17
CA VAL A 165 -23.79 -23.28 -2.62
C VAL A 165 -23.01 -22.62 -3.77
N ARG A 166 -23.09 -21.29 -3.86
CA ARG A 166 -22.47 -20.47 -4.90
C ARG A 166 -21.77 -19.28 -4.26
#